data_AF-B4M4F1-F1
#
_entry.id   AF-B4M4F1-F1
#
_cell.length_a   1.000
_cell.length_b   1.000
_cell.length_c   1.000
_cell.angle_alpha   90.00
_cell.angle_beta   90.00
_cell.angle_gamma   90.00
#
_symmetry.space_group_name_H-M   'P 1'
#
loop_
_entity.id
_entity.type
_entity.pdbx_description
1 polymer ?
#
loop_
_entity_poly.entity_id
_entity_poly.type
_entity_poly.pdbx_seq_one_letter_code
_entity_poly.pdbx_strand_id
1 'polypeptide(L)'
;MPCFMREKNLSHRPRRDKAPERDVLAPKPVHPRALRFHGLFGMSYVRQHVMVDDRWTPNSLTEEFGGMSQLLARRAVFKRHETKANRQRYFLESKRLKLQCRDGRSKLQKILTGDNTHKIRNFLTNHRDMQRLYQRMPIHLVVDNINQRTFVLRKERDRLECRLVQLKSRYRDMLMERAMLENRIKYQNEYVLDEEIKSRGFIKRIENSNVRLKAIKAINSTYMKMIQVLRHDAIFYEPILRSLDGDMEDQANFIKHILYLGMPAIAKFKELNYEYRQLEDKSRKNLQAKLYMVSSFKIAKPLGSLLVTRGKAKEEIPPSADPKRYLRETRSMLVLKLMLKSVEKTIKEVKFVTLCSQAREIYPRMKSQVDNNEKLHRIIECDMLAHEMLETKMKCANVLKGVLVNNLSEEEINRLERIKDLRKMLATETEYEQSTLTYLKNRGDAYVMLRVSIWNLIEILRHVDRQPKLLRSHYPNSYLKLPLLKFEMLNMRAAAPEIYEENIDIVMHVLKRKVYKLMKGYLMEMKPAILARNREEYHADFLASLELFEQIDEDEQQVVSPGDDLLTENKTMANVPNRKQIKAQSSKFLEELAKRDE
;
A
#
# COMPACT_ATOMS: atom_id res chain seq x y z
N MET A 1 -13.23 -3.42 -11.52
CA MET A 1 -14.53 -3.04 -12.12
C MET A 1 -14.57 -3.52 -13.55
N PRO A 2 -15.68 -4.16 -13.96
CA PRO A 2 -15.81 -4.75 -15.27
C PRO A 2 -15.85 -3.62 -16.29
N CYS A 3 -14.95 -3.63 -17.26
CA CYS A 3 -15.13 -2.81 -18.44
C CYS A 3 -16.24 -3.49 -19.26
N PHE A 4 -17.47 -3.15 -18.87
CA PHE A 4 -18.66 -3.47 -19.64
C PHE A 4 -18.50 -2.91 -21.04
N MET A 5 -18.67 -3.81 -22.00
CA MET A 5 -19.25 -3.57 -23.31
C MET A 5 -19.97 -2.23 -23.40
N ARG A 6 -19.35 -1.30 -24.12
CA ARG A 6 -20.11 -0.22 -24.76
C ARG A 6 -19.54 -0.02 -26.15
N GLU A 7 -20.18 -0.71 -27.07
CA GLU A 7 -20.40 -0.31 -28.46
C GLU A 7 -19.96 1.14 -28.73
N LYS A 8 -18.78 1.32 -29.33
CA LYS A 8 -18.49 2.54 -30.07
C LYS A 8 -18.90 2.33 -31.51
N ASN A 9 -20.18 2.62 -31.73
CA ASN A 9 -20.68 3.21 -32.96
C ASN A 9 -19.76 4.39 -33.36
N LEU A 10 -18.72 4.13 -34.16
CA LEU A 10 -18.14 5.13 -35.05
C LEU A 10 -18.88 5.02 -36.38
N SER A 11 -20.10 5.54 -36.37
CA SER A 11 -20.78 6.01 -37.55
C SER A 11 -20.00 7.20 -38.12
N HIS A 12 -18.87 6.93 -38.79
CA HIS A 12 -18.43 7.81 -39.86
C HIS A 12 -19.46 7.64 -40.97
N ARG A 13 -20.47 8.52 -40.98
CA ARG A 13 -21.35 8.70 -42.15
C ARG A 13 -20.50 9.32 -43.25
N PRO A 14 -20.15 8.61 -44.34
CA PRO A 14 -19.81 9.31 -45.55
C PRO A 14 -21.07 9.99 -46.07
N ARG A 15 -20.85 11.16 -46.65
CA ARG A 15 -21.78 11.97 -47.41
C ARG A 15 -22.87 11.14 -48.08
N ARG A 16 -24.12 11.58 -47.91
CA ARG A 16 -25.25 11.20 -48.75
C ARG A 16 -24.95 11.64 -50.18
N ASP A 17 -24.20 10.81 -50.89
CA ASP A 17 -24.28 10.76 -52.33
C ASP A 17 -25.57 10.03 -52.69
N LYS A 18 -26.32 10.64 -53.61
CA LYS A 18 -27.54 10.08 -54.19
C LYS A 18 -27.17 8.75 -54.84
N ALA A 19 -27.45 7.64 -54.16
CA ALA A 19 -27.21 6.31 -54.71
C ALA A 19 -28.28 6.00 -55.76
N PRO A 20 -27.92 5.75 -57.03
CA PRO A 20 -28.82 5.08 -57.96
C PRO A 20 -29.02 3.64 -57.45
N GLU A 21 -30.21 3.06 -57.69
CA GLU A 21 -30.60 1.68 -57.36
C GLU A 21 -29.37 0.77 -57.26
N ARG A 22 -28.98 0.46 -56.03
CA ARG A 22 -27.90 -0.49 -55.76
C ARG A 22 -28.54 -1.84 -55.63
N ASP A 23 -28.22 -2.69 -56.60
CA ASP A 23 -28.45 -4.12 -56.56
C ASP A 23 -28.03 -4.68 -55.19
N VAL A 24 -28.98 -5.25 -54.44
CA VAL A 24 -28.84 -5.59 -53.00
C VAL A 24 -27.80 -6.71 -52.79
N LEU A 25 -27.50 -7.47 -53.84
CA LEU A 25 -26.49 -8.52 -53.89
C LEU A 25 -25.10 -8.01 -54.29
N ALA A 26 -24.95 -6.74 -54.67
CA ALA A 26 -23.66 -6.18 -55.09
C ALA A 26 -22.73 -5.93 -53.90
N PRO A 27 -21.53 -6.53 -53.86
CA PRO A 27 -20.49 -6.17 -52.90
C PRO A 27 -20.17 -4.69 -53.01
N LYS A 28 -19.86 -4.06 -51.87
CA LYS A 28 -19.47 -2.64 -51.83
C LYS A 28 -18.23 -2.43 -52.72
N PRO A 29 -18.17 -1.37 -53.53
CA PRO A 29 -16.96 -1.03 -54.26
C PRO A 29 -15.86 -0.72 -53.23
N VAL A 30 -14.83 -1.56 -53.23
CA VAL A 30 -13.73 -1.44 -52.28
C VAL A 30 -12.68 -0.50 -52.88
N HIS A 31 -12.28 0.49 -52.09
CA HIS A 31 -11.21 1.42 -52.43
C HIS A 31 -10.02 1.13 -51.53
N PRO A 32 -8.78 1.26 -52.03
CA PRO A 32 -7.60 1.09 -51.20
C PRO A 32 -7.71 2.05 -50.02
N ARG A 33 -7.56 1.51 -48.81
CA ARG A 33 -7.56 2.33 -47.61
C ARG A 33 -6.39 3.30 -47.69
N ALA A 34 -6.59 4.55 -47.30
CA ALA A 34 -5.51 5.53 -47.35
C ALA A 34 -4.33 5.03 -46.52
N LEU A 35 -3.09 5.18 -47.01
CA LEU A 35 -1.84 4.68 -46.40
C LEU A 35 -1.77 4.92 -44.87
N ARG A 36 -2.26 6.07 -44.41
CA ARG A 36 -2.35 6.45 -42.98
C ARG A 36 -3.19 5.52 -42.08
N PHE A 37 -4.09 4.73 -42.65
CA PHE A 37 -4.99 3.80 -41.95
C PHE A 37 -4.70 2.32 -42.27
N HIS A 38 -3.58 2.05 -42.94
CA HIS A 38 -3.13 0.70 -43.26
C HIS A 38 -2.28 0.16 -42.10
N GLY A 39 -2.41 -1.12 -41.77
CA GLY A 39 -1.78 -1.72 -40.59
C GLY A 39 -0.26 -1.69 -40.64
N LEU A 40 0.32 -1.87 -41.83
CA LEU A 40 1.77 -1.92 -42.05
C LEU A 40 2.39 -0.59 -42.54
N PHE A 41 1.58 0.32 -43.10
CA PHE A 41 2.09 1.54 -43.78
C PHE A 41 1.58 2.84 -43.14
N GLY A 42 0.76 2.74 -42.09
CA GLY A 42 0.30 3.89 -41.34
C GLY A 42 1.46 4.58 -40.65
N MET A 43 1.80 5.80 -41.08
CA MET A 43 2.91 6.59 -40.54
C MET A 43 2.85 6.76 -39.00
N SER A 44 1.64 6.73 -38.42
CA SER A 44 1.42 6.76 -36.98
C SER A 44 1.82 5.46 -36.28
N TYR A 45 1.57 4.31 -36.90
CA TYR A 45 1.82 2.99 -36.32
C TYR A 45 3.28 2.56 -36.49
N VAL A 46 3.87 2.87 -37.66
CA VAL A 46 5.28 2.54 -38.01
C VAL A 46 6.27 3.32 -37.14
N ARG A 47 6.03 4.61 -36.87
CA ARG A 47 6.92 5.45 -36.05
C ARG A 47 6.87 5.12 -34.56
N GLN A 48 5.77 4.54 -34.06
CA GLN A 48 5.59 4.26 -32.63
C GLN A 48 6.13 2.89 -32.22
N HIS A 49 6.15 1.90 -33.12
CA HIS A 49 6.50 0.51 -32.78
C HIS A 49 7.61 -0.11 -33.64
N VAL A 50 8.25 0.64 -34.55
CA VAL A 50 9.36 0.16 -35.40
C VAL A 50 8.95 -1.13 -36.16
N MET A 51 7.68 -1.24 -36.54
CA MET A 51 7.19 -2.34 -37.37
C MET A 51 7.50 -2.03 -38.83
N VAL A 52 8.76 -2.24 -39.22
CA VAL A 52 9.24 -2.12 -40.60
C VAL A 52 9.71 -3.49 -41.06
N ASP A 53 9.05 -4.02 -42.08
CA ASP A 53 9.55 -5.17 -42.84
C ASP A 53 10.09 -4.66 -44.18
N ASP A 54 11.41 -4.77 -44.38
CA ASP A 54 12.11 -4.30 -45.58
C ASP A 54 11.58 -4.95 -46.88
N ARG A 55 10.88 -6.08 -46.78
CA ARG A 55 10.31 -6.80 -47.93
C ARG A 55 9.00 -6.19 -48.43
N TRP A 56 8.31 -5.38 -47.61
CA TRP A 56 7.02 -4.79 -47.93
C TRP A 56 7.17 -3.29 -48.13
N THR A 57 7.08 -2.84 -49.39
CA THR A 57 7.17 -1.41 -49.72
C THR A 57 5.79 -0.84 -50.07
N PRO A 58 5.53 0.46 -49.81
CA PRO A 58 4.32 1.13 -50.28
C PRO A 58 4.09 1.01 -51.80
N ASN A 59 5.17 0.88 -52.57
CA ASN A 59 5.12 0.68 -54.02
C ASN A 59 4.45 -0.64 -54.39
N SER A 60 4.75 -1.71 -53.65
CA SER A 60 4.12 -3.03 -53.83
C SER A 60 2.60 -2.97 -53.67
N LEU A 61 2.11 -2.16 -52.73
CA LEU A 61 0.68 -1.97 -52.52
C LEU A 61 0.03 -1.16 -53.67
N THR A 62 0.72 -0.15 -54.19
CA THR A 62 0.22 0.64 -55.33
C THR A 62 0.14 -0.14 -56.63
N GLU A 63 1.05 -1.09 -56.85
CA GLU A 63 1.03 -1.96 -58.03
C GLU A 63 -0.18 -2.91 -58.01
N GLU A 64 -0.41 -3.58 -56.87
CA GLU A 64 -1.56 -4.48 -56.67
C GLU A 64 -2.91 -3.76 -56.85
N PHE A 65 -3.05 -2.55 -56.29
CA PHE A 65 -4.27 -1.77 -56.42
C PHE A 65 -4.42 -1.04 -57.77
N GLY A 66 -3.33 -0.87 -58.52
CA GLY A 66 -3.32 -0.23 -59.83
C GLY A 66 -4.20 -0.94 -60.84
N GLY A 67 -4.13 -2.28 -60.89
CA GLY A 67 -4.96 -3.10 -61.80
C GLY A 67 -6.46 -2.94 -61.55
N MET A 68 -6.89 -2.81 -60.29
CA MET A 68 -8.30 -2.65 -59.90
C MET A 68 -8.87 -1.29 -60.29
N SER A 69 -8.10 -0.22 -60.04
CA SER A 69 -8.54 1.14 -60.32
C SER A 69 -8.87 1.32 -61.80
N GLN A 70 -8.05 0.71 -62.68
CA GLN A 70 -8.28 0.70 -64.12
C GLN A 70 -9.59 -0.01 -64.49
N LEU A 71 -9.94 -1.11 -63.82
CA LEU A 71 -11.18 -1.85 -64.06
C LEU A 71 -12.42 -1.06 -63.59
N LEU A 72 -12.36 -0.45 -62.41
CA LEU A 72 -13.41 0.44 -61.89
C LEU A 72 -13.63 1.67 -62.76
N ALA A 73 -12.56 2.30 -63.26
CA ALA A 73 -12.64 3.44 -64.16
C ALA A 73 -13.40 3.09 -65.45
N ARG A 74 -13.10 1.93 -66.04
CA ARG A 74 -13.83 1.41 -67.21
C ARG A 74 -15.32 1.24 -66.91
N ARG A 75 -15.71 0.66 -65.76
CA ARG A 75 -17.13 0.51 -65.35
C ARG A 75 -17.84 1.85 -65.10
N ALA A 76 -17.16 2.81 -64.50
CA ALA A 76 -17.75 4.11 -64.17
C ALA A 76 -18.19 4.89 -65.42
N VAL A 77 -17.42 4.78 -66.50
CA VAL A 77 -17.79 5.34 -67.81
C VAL A 77 -19.10 4.73 -68.28
N PHE A 78 -19.20 3.39 -68.27
CA PHE A 78 -20.43 2.69 -68.66
C PHE A 78 -21.66 3.11 -67.82
N LYS A 79 -21.56 3.21 -66.49
CA LYS A 79 -22.68 3.63 -65.60
C LYS A 79 -23.09 5.10 -65.75
N ARG A 80 -22.17 5.96 -66.17
CA ARG A 80 -22.46 7.39 -66.40
C ARG A 80 -23.40 7.58 -67.58
N HIS A 81 -23.22 6.78 -68.63
CA HIS A 81 -24.12 6.78 -69.78
C HIS A 81 -25.55 6.38 -69.38
N GLU A 82 -25.70 5.44 -68.44
CA GLU A 82 -26.99 4.96 -67.93
C GLU A 82 -27.69 5.98 -66.99
N THR A 83 -26.98 6.55 -66.02
CA THR A 83 -27.56 7.47 -65.02
C THR A 83 -28.01 8.83 -65.56
N LYS A 84 -27.40 9.29 -66.67
CA LYS A 84 -27.83 10.52 -67.35
C LYS A 84 -29.28 10.42 -67.83
N ALA A 85 -29.69 9.23 -68.26
CA ALA A 85 -31.07 8.98 -68.71
C ALA A 85 -32.09 9.13 -67.55
N ASN A 86 -31.76 8.78 -66.30
CA ASN A 86 -32.72 8.76 -65.16
C ASN A 86 -32.87 10.11 -64.40
N ARG A 87 -31.87 10.99 -64.45
CA ARG A 87 -31.81 12.20 -63.60
C ARG A 87 -32.76 13.31 -64.03
N GLN A 88 -33.14 13.35 -65.31
CA GLN A 88 -34.10 14.33 -65.82
C GLN A 88 -35.48 14.16 -65.18
N ARG A 89 -35.82 12.95 -64.72
CA ARG A 89 -37.13 12.60 -64.17
C ARG A 89 -37.42 13.18 -62.76
N TYR A 90 -36.41 13.37 -61.88
CA TYR A 90 -36.62 13.72 -60.45
C TYR A 90 -36.58 15.22 -60.08
N PHE A 91 -36.15 16.10 -60.99
CA PHE A 91 -35.93 17.52 -60.68
C PHE A 91 -37.23 18.30 -60.42
N LEU A 92 -38.35 17.83 -60.94
CA LEU A 92 -39.62 18.53 -60.90
C LEU A 92 -40.28 18.52 -59.50
N GLU A 93 -39.94 17.57 -58.62
CA GLU A 93 -40.70 17.32 -57.38
C GLU A 93 -40.24 18.17 -56.16
N SER A 94 -38.99 18.63 -56.11
CA SER A 94 -38.37 19.21 -54.90
C SER A 94 -38.72 20.69 -54.62
N LYS A 95 -39.17 21.45 -55.62
CA LYS A 95 -39.43 22.89 -55.44
C LYS A 95 -40.58 23.18 -54.45
N ARG A 96 -41.53 22.24 -54.30
CA ARG A 96 -42.76 22.41 -53.53
C ARG A 96 -42.57 22.56 -52.01
N LEU A 97 -41.60 21.86 -51.41
CA LEU A 97 -41.51 21.71 -49.94
C LEU A 97 -40.77 22.85 -49.20
N LYS A 98 -40.10 23.77 -49.90
CA LYS A 98 -39.20 24.76 -49.27
C LYS A 98 -39.90 26.03 -48.77
N LEU A 99 -41.10 26.31 -49.29
CA LEU A 99 -41.83 27.52 -48.94
C LEU A 99 -42.39 27.44 -47.51
N GLN A 100 -42.84 26.27 -47.07
CA GLN A 100 -43.56 26.09 -45.81
C GLN A 100 -42.69 26.30 -44.55
N CYS A 101 -41.39 26.03 -44.61
CA CYS A 101 -40.51 26.14 -43.44
C CYS A 101 -40.05 27.56 -43.12
N ARG A 102 -40.20 28.49 -44.07
CA ARG A 102 -39.75 29.88 -43.92
C ARG A 102 -40.68 30.67 -43.00
N ASP A 103 -41.97 30.38 -43.04
CA ASP A 103 -43.00 31.07 -42.26
C ASP A 103 -43.02 30.69 -40.77
N GLY A 104 -42.60 29.48 -40.43
CA GLY A 104 -42.53 29.04 -39.03
C GLY A 104 -41.45 29.75 -38.21
N ARG A 105 -40.39 30.25 -38.86
CA ARG A 105 -39.21 30.80 -38.18
C ARG A 105 -39.34 32.28 -37.81
N SER A 106 -40.08 33.06 -38.59
CA SER A 106 -40.28 34.50 -38.35
C SER A 106 -41.13 34.78 -37.11
N LYS A 107 -42.05 33.85 -36.76
CA LYS A 107 -42.94 33.94 -35.59
C LYS A 107 -42.22 33.70 -34.26
N LEU A 108 -41.11 32.97 -34.28
CA LEU A 108 -40.37 32.55 -33.09
C LEU A 108 -39.39 33.61 -32.55
N GLN A 109 -39.04 34.60 -33.37
CA GLN A 109 -37.94 35.53 -33.07
C GLN A 109 -38.39 36.84 -32.41
N LYS A 110 -39.69 37.14 -32.38
CA LYS A 110 -40.23 38.39 -31.83
C LYS A 110 -40.67 38.32 -30.36
N ILE A 111 -40.70 37.14 -29.76
CA ILE A 111 -41.17 36.91 -28.38
C ILE A 111 -40.02 36.95 -27.34
N LEU A 112 -38.75 36.89 -27.77
CA LEU A 112 -37.65 36.48 -26.89
C LEU A 112 -36.86 37.57 -26.14
N THR A 113 -37.02 38.88 -26.35
CA THR A 113 -36.04 39.83 -25.75
C THR A 113 -36.54 41.26 -25.49
N GLY A 114 -36.62 41.67 -24.21
CA GLY A 114 -36.34 43.06 -23.81
C GLY A 114 -36.94 43.50 -22.47
N ASP A 115 -36.15 43.47 -21.37
CA ASP A 115 -36.55 44.06 -20.08
C ASP A 115 -35.42 44.89 -19.44
N ASN A 116 -35.79 46.11 -18.99
CA ASN A 116 -34.94 47.25 -18.59
C ASN A 116 -34.17 47.09 -17.25
N THR A 117 -33.77 45.87 -16.92
CA THR A 117 -32.99 45.50 -15.71
C THR A 117 -31.51 45.83 -15.81
N HIS A 118 -31.01 46.10 -17.02
CA HIS A 118 -29.60 46.36 -17.28
C HIS A 118 -29.12 47.74 -16.83
N LYS A 119 -30.02 48.72 -16.70
CA LYS A 119 -29.66 50.12 -16.40
C LYS A 119 -29.45 50.39 -14.91
N ILE A 120 -30.26 49.79 -14.01
CA ILE A 120 -30.08 49.91 -12.55
C ILE A 120 -28.89 49.07 -12.07
N ARG A 121 -28.63 47.94 -12.74
CA ARG A 121 -27.46 47.09 -12.49
C ARG A 121 -26.13 47.82 -12.76
N ASN A 122 -26.09 48.77 -13.69
CA ASN A 122 -24.84 49.48 -14.02
C ASN A 122 -24.51 50.66 -13.08
N PHE A 123 -25.46 51.16 -12.27
CA PHE A 123 -25.21 52.31 -11.38
C PHE A 123 -24.68 51.94 -9.99
N LEU A 124 -24.82 50.69 -9.55
CA LEU A 124 -24.43 50.24 -8.20
C LEU A 124 -23.30 49.16 -8.23
N THR A 125 -22.44 49.21 -9.25
CA THR A 125 -21.49 48.15 -9.69
C THR A 125 -20.57 47.56 -8.63
N ASN A 126 -20.18 48.33 -7.60
CA ASN A 126 -19.26 47.87 -6.55
C ASN A 126 -19.95 47.42 -5.24
N HIS A 127 -21.28 47.58 -5.14
CA HIS A 127 -22.09 47.14 -3.99
C HIS A 127 -23.23 46.24 -4.47
N ARG A 128 -22.92 44.95 -4.65
CA ARG A 128 -23.79 43.92 -5.28
C ARG A 128 -25.06 43.62 -4.50
N ASP A 129 -25.06 43.91 -3.21
CA ASP A 129 -26.19 43.84 -2.28
C ASP A 129 -27.15 45.03 -2.46
N MET A 130 -26.61 46.24 -2.60
CA MET A 130 -27.40 47.46 -2.86
C MET A 130 -27.97 47.47 -4.28
N GLN A 131 -27.24 46.93 -5.27
CA GLN A 131 -27.77 46.63 -6.62
C GLN A 131 -29.04 45.81 -6.61
N ARG A 132 -29.10 44.81 -5.72
CA ARG A 132 -30.23 43.88 -5.59
C ARG A 132 -31.37 44.51 -4.81
N LEU A 133 -31.05 45.25 -3.76
CA LEU A 133 -32.03 45.93 -2.91
C LEU A 133 -32.80 47.00 -3.68
N TYR A 134 -32.13 47.69 -4.58
CA TYR A 134 -32.69 48.79 -5.37
C TYR A 134 -32.96 48.44 -6.84
N GLN A 135 -32.84 47.16 -7.20
CA GLN A 135 -32.82 46.67 -8.60
C GLN A 135 -34.09 46.97 -9.41
N ARG A 136 -35.20 47.23 -8.72
CA ARG A 136 -36.51 47.55 -9.29
C ARG A 136 -37.09 48.85 -8.71
N MET A 137 -36.29 49.59 -7.94
CA MET A 137 -36.64 50.89 -7.40
C MET A 137 -36.03 52.01 -8.25
N PRO A 138 -36.74 53.13 -8.41
CA PRO A 138 -36.20 54.27 -9.14
C PRO A 138 -35.04 54.91 -8.36
N ILE A 139 -34.02 55.32 -9.10
CA ILE A 139 -32.66 55.60 -8.61
C ILE A 139 -32.59 56.65 -7.48
N HIS A 140 -33.54 57.59 -7.39
CA HIS A 140 -33.54 58.65 -6.37
C HIS A 140 -33.91 58.15 -4.96
N LEU A 141 -34.79 57.15 -4.85
CA LEU A 141 -35.17 56.54 -3.56
C LEU A 141 -34.06 55.65 -2.97
N VAL A 142 -33.09 55.31 -3.80
CA VAL A 142 -31.94 54.49 -3.42
C VAL A 142 -31.03 55.28 -2.50
N VAL A 143 -30.72 56.53 -2.88
CA VAL A 143 -29.68 57.37 -2.27
C VAL A 143 -30.02 57.75 -0.83
N ASP A 144 -31.27 58.14 -0.54
CA ASP A 144 -31.70 58.54 0.80
C ASP A 144 -31.66 57.38 1.80
N ASN A 145 -32.00 56.18 1.34
CA ASN A 145 -31.91 54.97 2.15
C ASN A 145 -30.46 54.59 2.46
N ILE A 146 -29.49 54.89 1.58
CA ILE A 146 -28.07 54.67 1.87
C ILE A 146 -27.61 55.60 2.99
N ASN A 147 -27.98 56.89 2.94
CA ASN A 147 -27.57 57.89 3.91
C ASN A 147 -28.14 57.60 5.31
N GLN A 148 -29.41 57.25 5.39
CA GLN A 148 -30.06 56.89 6.65
C GLN A 148 -29.48 55.61 7.26
N ARG A 149 -29.22 54.60 6.42
CA ARG A 149 -28.57 53.35 6.86
C ARG A 149 -27.15 53.59 7.36
N THR A 150 -26.40 54.48 6.72
CA THR A 150 -25.02 54.79 7.11
C THR A 150 -24.94 55.49 8.46
N PHE A 151 -25.89 56.38 8.76
CA PHE A 151 -25.97 57.06 10.05
C PHE A 151 -26.24 56.09 11.21
N VAL A 152 -27.19 55.16 11.03
CA VAL A 152 -27.52 54.14 12.05
C VAL A 152 -26.34 53.22 12.33
N LEU A 153 -25.62 52.80 11.28
CA LEU A 153 -24.45 51.92 11.43
C LEU A 153 -23.28 52.58 12.18
N ARG A 154 -23.08 53.90 12.07
CA ARG A 154 -22.06 54.62 12.86
C ARG A 154 -22.43 54.66 14.34
N LYS A 155 -23.68 54.98 14.67
CA LYS A 155 -24.15 54.99 16.07
C LYS A 155 -24.01 53.62 16.73
N GLU A 156 -24.33 52.55 16.00
CA GLU A 156 -24.12 51.19 16.49
C GLU A 156 -22.63 50.83 16.60
N ARG A 157 -21.77 51.28 15.68
CA ARG A 157 -20.32 51.09 15.78
C ARG A 157 -19.79 51.68 17.10
N ASP A 158 -20.19 52.89 17.44
CA ASP A 158 -19.68 53.58 18.62
C ASP A 158 -20.20 52.92 19.91
N ARG A 159 -21.47 52.46 19.93
CA ARG A 159 -22.00 51.62 21.02
C ARG A 159 -21.23 50.31 21.17
N LEU A 160 -20.92 49.67 20.05
CA LEU A 160 -20.15 48.44 20.02
C LEU A 160 -18.71 48.65 20.46
N GLU A 161 -18.11 49.80 20.17
CA GLU A 161 -16.76 50.16 20.59
C GLU A 161 -16.67 50.36 22.11
N CYS A 162 -17.61 51.07 22.70
CA CYS A 162 -17.74 51.17 24.17
C CYS A 162 -17.94 49.80 24.82
N ARG A 163 -18.83 48.97 24.25
CA ARG A 163 -19.02 47.61 24.74
C ARG A 163 -17.77 46.76 24.56
N LEU A 164 -17.03 46.95 23.48
CA LEU A 164 -15.78 46.25 23.19
C LEU A 164 -14.68 46.64 24.19
N VAL A 165 -14.60 47.89 24.61
CA VAL A 165 -13.67 48.33 25.66
C VAL A 165 -14.02 47.70 27.01
N GLN A 166 -15.29 47.70 27.41
CA GLN A 166 -15.74 47.02 28.64
C GLN A 166 -15.51 45.52 28.58
N LEU A 167 -15.69 44.93 27.40
CA LEU A 167 -15.39 43.52 27.19
C LEU A 167 -13.88 43.26 27.26
N LYS A 168 -13.03 44.16 26.74
CA LYS A 168 -11.57 44.05 26.83
C LYS A 168 -11.05 44.07 28.27
N SER A 169 -11.65 44.86 29.17
CA SER A 169 -11.23 44.86 30.58
C SER A 169 -11.61 43.56 31.27
N ARG A 170 -12.87 43.14 31.16
CA ARG A 170 -13.33 41.84 31.68
C ARG A 170 -12.53 40.69 31.10
N TYR A 171 -12.14 40.80 29.84
CA TYR A 171 -11.29 39.83 29.17
C TYR A 171 -9.88 39.76 29.76
N ARG A 172 -9.28 40.89 30.16
CA ARG A 172 -7.98 40.90 30.85
C ARG A 172 -8.07 40.25 32.24
N ASP A 173 -9.14 40.51 32.98
CA ASP A 173 -9.36 39.93 34.30
C ASP A 173 -9.54 38.40 34.20
N MET A 174 -10.36 37.95 33.26
CA MET A 174 -10.50 36.53 32.96
C MET A 174 -9.19 35.91 32.42
N LEU A 175 -8.34 36.68 31.72
CA LEU A 175 -7.01 36.24 31.29
C LEU A 175 -6.06 35.97 32.47
N MET A 176 -6.11 36.82 33.49
CA MET A 176 -5.36 36.62 34.74
C MET A 176 -5.83 35.38 35.49
N GLU A 177 -7.14 35.22 35.68
CA GLU A 177 -7.72 34.03 36.31
C GLU A 177 -7.38 32.76 35.52
N ARG A 178 -7.49 32.84 34.19
CA ARG A 178 -7.07 31.77 33.30
C ARG A 178 -5.59 31.43 33.47
N ALA A 179 -4.69 32.42 33.52
CA ALA A 179 -3.26 32.17 33.72
C ALA A 179 -2.96 31.51 35.07
N MET A 180 -3.68 31.90 36.13
CA MET A 180 -3.57 31.24 37.45
C MET A 180 -4.07 29.79 37.41
N LEU A 181 -5.20 29.53 36.76
CA LEU A 181 -5.71 28.17 36.57
C LEU A 181 -4.79 27.33 35.68
N GLU A 182 -4.23 27.92 34.60
CA GLU A 182 -3.25 27.26 33.72
C GLU A 182 -1.99 26.86 34.49
N ASN A 183 -1.45 27.75 35.33
CA ASN A 183 -0.31 27.41 36.18
C ASN A 183 -0.65 26.27 37.16
N ARG A 184 -1.84 26.28 37.75
CA ARG A 184 -2.28 25.21 38.65
C ARG A 184 -2.43 23.87 37.92
N ILE A 185 -3.00 23.89 36.72
CA ILE A 185 -3.10 22.71 35.84
C ILE A 185 -1.72 22.19 35.46
N LYS A 186 -0.79 23.08 35.09
CA LYS A 186 0.55 22.74 34.59
C LYS A 186 1.50 22.19 35.65
N TYR A 187 1.43 22.68 36.89
CA TYR A 187 2.43 22.35 37.93
C TYR A 187 1.89 21.47 39.07
N GLN A 188 0.58 21.43 39.32
CA GLN A 188 -0.01 20.68 40.45
C GLN A 188 -0.91 19.51 40.02
N ASN A 189 -1.48 19.54 38.81
CA ASN A 189 -2.41 18.51 38.32
C ASN A 189 -1.84 17.65 37.18
N GLU A 190 -0.53 17.72 36.91
CA GLU A 190 0.11 16.87 35.89
C GLU A 190 0.33 15.45 36.43
N TYR A 191 -0.75 14.79 36.84
CA TYR A 191 -0.78 13.34 36.91
C TYR A 191 -0.75 12.87 35.46
N VAL A 192 0.40 12.38 35.01
CA VAL A 192 0.43 11.58 33.78
C VAL A 192 -0.37 10.33 34.10
N LEU A 193 -1.64 10.34 33.72
CA LEU A 193 -2.52 9.20 33.83
C LEU A 193 -1.87 8.04 33.06
N ASP A 194 -1.82 6.85 33.66
CA ASP A 194 -1.31 5.65 32.98
C ASP A 194 -2.08 5.39 31.67
N GLU A 195 -3.35 5.79 31.64
CA GLU A 195 -4.20 5.82 30.46
C GLU A 195 -3.65 6.73 29.37
N GLU A 196 -3.03 7.87 29.71
CA GLU A 196 -2.43 8.79 28.74
C GLU A 196 -1.16 8.18 28.14
N ILE A 197 -0.31 7.52 28.93
CA ILE A 197 0.87 6.77 28.41
C ILE A 197 0.42 5.65 27.47
N LYS A 198 -0.61 4.90 27.88
CA LYS A 198 -1.23 3.86 27.03
C LYS A 198 -1.83 4.49 25.76
N SER A 199 -2.46 5.66 25.85
CA SER A 199 -3.02 6.39 24.71
C SER A 199 -1.94 6.85 23.74
N ARG A 200 -0.79 7.35 24.22
CA ARG A 200 0.38 7.69 23.38
C ARG A 200 0.91 6.44 22.68
N GLY A 201 0.92 5.29 23.37
CA GLY A 201 1.23 3.99 22.76
C GLY A 201 0.23 3.57 21.68
N PHE A 202 -1.08 3.82 21.88
CA PHE A 202 -2.10 3.59 20.86
C PHE A 202 -1.97 4.55 19.67
N ILE A 203 -1.74 5.85 19.91
CA ILE A 203 -1.52 6.87 18.87
C ILE A 203 -0.31 6.48 18.03
N LYS A 204 0.81 6.10 18.64
CA LYS A 204 1.99 5.63 17.88
C LYS A 204 1.70 4.38 17.05
N ARG A 205 0.88 3.45 17.55
CA ARG A 205 0.41 2.30 16.77
C ARG A 205 -0.50 2.70 15.61
N ILE A 206 -1.39 3.67 15.83
CA ILE A 206 -2.26 4.23 14.79
C ILE A 206 -1.44 4.98 13.75
N GLU A 207 -0.44 5.77 14.13
CA GLU A 207 0.50 6.45 13.24
C GLU A 207 1.29 5.46 12.40
N ASN A 208 1.85 4.41 13.02
CA ASN A 208 2.52 3.33 12.32
C ASN A 208 1.58 2.63 11.32
N SER A 209 0.35 2.36 11.73
CA SER A 209 -0.70 1.82 10.84
C SER A 209 -1.03 2.78 9.69
N ASN A 210 -1.09 4.09 9.95
CA ASN A 210 -1.32 5.12 8.95
C ASN A 210 -0.14 5.25 7.96
N VAL A 211 1.10 5.11 8.42
CA VAL A 211 2.28 5.05 7.54
C VAL A 211 2.20 3.81 6.65
N ARG A 212 1.85 2.64 7.21
CA ARG A 212 1.59 1.42 6.42
C ARG A 212 0.46 1.63 5.42
N LEU A 213 -0.64 2.27 5.83
CA LEU A 213 -1.75 2.59 4.95
C LEU A 213 -1.33 3.55 3.83
N LYS A 214 -0.50 4.57 4.11
CA LYS A 214 0.06 5.48 3.10
C LYS A 214 0.96 4.74 2.13
N ALA A 215 1.81 3.83 2.62
CA ALA A 215 2.64 2.97 1.77
C ALA A 215 1.79 2.07 0.87
N ILE A 216 0.77 1.41 1.43
CA ILE A 216 -0.20 0.59 0.68
C ILE A 216 -0.94 1.45 -0.35
N LYS A 217 -1.36 2.67 0.01
CA LYS A 217 -1.99 3.62 -0.93
C LYS A 217 -1.02 4.03 -2.04
N ALA A 218 0.25 4.27 -1.74
CA ALA A 218 1.27 4.59 -2.73
C ALA A 218 1.49 3.42 -3.69
N ILE A 219 1.65 2.20 -3.17
CA ILE A 219 1.76 0.95 -3.93
C ILE A 219 0.52 0.73 -4.81
N ASN A 220 -0.68 0.91 -4.25
CA ASN A 220 -1.91 0.81 -5.01
C ASN A 220 -1.99 1.89 -6.09
N SER A 221 -1.53 3.12 -5.81
CA SER A 221 -1.44 4.16 -6.83
C SER A 221 -0.45 3.81 -7.94
N THR A 222 0.69 3.19 -7.61
CA THR A 222 1.67 2.73 -8.61
C THR A 222 1.10 1.59 -9.43
N TYR A 223 0.40 0.62 -8.84
CA TYR A 223 -0.30 -0.42 -9.58
C TYR A 223 -1.40 0.15 -10.47
N MET A 224 -2.18 1.12 -9.98
CA MET A 224 -3.18 1.80 -10.79
C MET A 224 -2.56 2.57 -11.96
N LYS A 225 -1.39 3.20 -11.77
CA LYS A 225 -0.60 3.80 -12.86
C LYS A 225 -0.09 2.76 -13.84
N MET A 226 0.45 1.63 -13.37
CA MET A 226 0.89 0.52 -14.22
C MET A 226 -0.29 -0.03 -15.05
N ILE A 227 -1.44 -0.28 -14.41
CA ILE A 227 -2.67 -0.70 -15.10
C ILE A 227 -3.12 0.38 -16.09
N GLN A 228 -2.97 1.66 -15.76
CA GLN A 228 -3.29 2.76 -16.68
C GLN A 228 -2.35 2.79 -17.88
N VAL A 229 -1.05 2.59 -17.69
CA VAL A 229 -0.07 2.46 -18.78
C VAL A 229 -0.41 1.24 -19.64
N LEU A 230 -0.63 0.07 -19.04
CA LEU A 230 -1.02 -1.13 -19.77
C LEU A 230 -2.35 -0.97 -20.52
N ARG A 231 -3.32 -0.27 -19.94
CA ARG A 231 -4.57 0.10 -20.64
C ARG A 231 -4.29 1.08 -21.76
N HIS A 232 -3.36 2.01 -21.59
CA HIS A 232 -2.97 2.94 -22.64
C HIS A 232 -2.30 2.20 -23.79
N ASP A 233 -1.40 1.27 -23.49
CA ASP A 233 -0.75 0.37 -24.45
C ASP A 233 -1.77 -0.50 -25.17
N ALA A 234 -2.73 -1.07 -24.46
CA ALA A 234 -3.85 -1.80 -25.07
C ALA A 234 -4.66 -0.90 -26.02
N ILE A 235 -4.89 0.37 -25.66
CA ILE A 235 -5.53 1.36 -26.54
C ILE A 235 -4.66 1.67 -27.77
N PHE A 236 -3.35 1.47 -27.73
CA PHE A 236 -2.45 1.66 -28.88
C PHE A 236 -2.39 0.42 -29.80
N TYR A 237 -2.38 -0.79 -29.24
CA TYR A 237 -2.39 -2.02 -30.01
C TYR A 237 -3.75 -2.31 -30.66
N GLU A 238 -4.85 -1.96 -29.99
CA GLU A 238 -6.22 -2.20 -30.48
C GLU A 238 -6.48 -1.56 -31.87
N PRO A 239 -6.11 -0.29 -32.14
CA PRO A 239 -6.16 0.30 -33.48
C PRO A 239 -5.34 -0.44 -34.53
N ILE A 240 -4.18 -1.00 -34.17
CA ILE A 240 -3.33 -1.75 -35.09
C ILE A 240 -3.99 -3.08 -35.45
N LEU A 241 -4.49 -3.81 -34.46
CA LEU A 241 -5.22 -5.07 -34.68
C LEU A 241 -6.49 -4.84 -35.50
N ARG A 242 -7.29 -3.81 -35.15
CA ARG A 242 -8.46 -3.42 -35.95
C ARG A 242 -8.12 -2.94 -37.35
N SER A 243 -6.96 -2.31 -37.53
CA SER A 243 -6.46 -1.91 -38.84
C SER A 243 -6.16 -3.14 -39.69
N LEU A 244 -5.45 -4.13 -39.13
CA LEU A 244 -5.12 -5.38 -39.80
C LEU A 244 -6.36 -6.23 -40.11
N ASP A 245 -7.28 -6.36 -39.16
CA ASP A 245 -8.58 -7.01 -39.39
C ASP A 245 -9.34 -6.30 -40.51
N GLY A 246 -9.33 -4.97 -40.50
CA GLY A 246 -9.92 -4.15 -41.54
C GLY A 246 -9.25 -4.32 -42.91
N ASP A 247 -7.93 -4.45 -42.95
CA ASP A 247 -7.18 -4.71 -44.19
C ASP A 247 -7.51 -6.11 -44.73
N MET A 248 -7.65 -7.11 -43.84
CA MET A 248 -8.06 -8.47 -44.18
C MET A 248 -9.50 -8.52 -44.72
N GLU A 249 -10.43 -7.80 -44.09
CA GLU A 249 -11.79 -7.63 -44.58
C GLU A 249 -11.82 -6.90 -45.93
N ASP A 250 -11.02 -5.83 -46.09
CA ASP A 250 -10.92 -5.09 -47.33
C ASP A 250 -10.42 -6.00 -48.45
N GLN A 251 -9.36 -6.79 -48.23
CA GLN A 251 -8.87 -7.80 -49.18
C GLN A 251 -9.94 -8.85 -49.53
N ALA A 252 -10.65 -9.39 -48.53
CA ALA A 252 -11.73 -10.34 -48.77
C ALA A 252 -12.88 -9.73 -49.59
N ASN A 253 -13.23 -8.47 -49.30
CA ASN A 253 -14.24 -7.73 -50.04
C ASN A 253 -13.77 -7.36 -51.45
N PHE A 254 -12.48 -7.07 -51.64
CA PHE A 254 -11.87 -6.87 -52.96
C PHE A 254 -12.05 -8.12 -53.80
N ILE A 255 -11.69 -9.29 -53.27
CA ILE A 255 -11.86 -10.57 -53.96
C ILE A 255 -13.34 -10.79 -54.32
N LYS A 256 -14.27 -10.59 -53.38
CA LYS A 256 -15.71 -10.70 -53.65
C LYS A 256 -16.20 -9.73 -54.71
N HIS A 257 -15.71 -8.49 -54.69
CA HIS A 257 -16.11 -7.46 -55.66
C HIS A 257 -15.52 -7.74 -57.05
N ILE A 258 -14.29 -8.25 -57.15
CA ILE A 258 -13.71 -8.76 -58.41
C ILE A 258 -14.59 -9.87 -58.96
N LEU A 259 -14.99 -10.83 -58.13
CA LEU A 259 -15.83 -11.93 -58.56
C LEU A 259 -17.22 -11.46 -59.00
N TYR A 260 -17.86 -10.57 -58.23
CA TYR A 260 -19.17 -10.00 -58.60
C TYR A 260 -19.11 -9.13 -59.86
N LEU A 261 -18.00 -8.46 -60.14
CA LEU A 261 -17.81 -7.72 -61.39
C LEU A 261 -17.46 -8.63 -62.56
N GLY A 262 -16.54 -9.55 -62.32
CA GLY A 262 -15.97 -10.45 -63.30
C GLY A 262 -17.02 -11.43 -63.80
N MET A 263 -17.87 -11.98 -62.93
CA MET A 263 -18.86 -12.99 -63.33
C MET A 263 -19.90 -12.47 -64.33
N PRO A 264 -20.60 -11.33 -64.10
CA PRO A 264 -21.50 -10.73 -65.08
C PRO A 264 -20.77 -10.18 -66.30
N ALA A 265 -19.56 -9.63 -66.13
CA ALA A 265 -18.76 -9.19 -67.27
C ALA A 265 -18.36 -10.37 -68.17
N ILE A 266 -17.99 -11.51 -67.60
CA ILE A 266 -17.69 -12.76 -68.31
C ILE A 266 -18.97 -13.32 -68.94
N ALA A 267 -20.11 -13.27 -68.25
CA ALA A 267 -21.40 -13.70 -68.80
C ALA A 267 -21.84 -12.81 -69.99
N LYS A 268 -21.83 -11.49 -69.82
CA LYS A 268 -22.09 -10.51 -70.88
C LYS A 268 -21.08 -10.62 -72.02
N PHE A 269 -19.81 -10.89 -71.72
CA PHE A 269 -18.80 -11.15 -72.75
C PHE A 269 -19.10 -12.45 -73.51
N LYS A 270 -19.52 -13.52 -72.83
CA LYS A 270 -19.98 -14.76 -73.50
C LYS A 270 -21.21 -14.51 -74.37
N GLU A 271 -22.19 -13.73 -73.90
CA GLU A 271 -23.38 -13.32 -74.67
C GLU A 271 -22.98 -12.49 -75.89
N LEU A 272 -22.21 -11.42 -75.70
CA LEU A 272 -21.74 -10.55 -76.79
C LEU A 272 -20.84 -11.30 -77.77
N ASN A 273 -19.99 -12.22 -77.31
CA ASN A 273 -19.15 -13.06 -78.16
C ASN A 273 -19.99 -14.09 -78.94
N TYR A 274 -21.08 -14.58 -78.35
CA TYR A 274 -22.04 -15.42 -79.05
C TYR A 274 -22.84 -14.63 -80.09
N GLU A 275 -23.37 -13.44 -79.73
CA GLU A 275 -24.03 -12.52 -80.66
C GLU A 275 -23.08 -12.11 -81.80
N TYR A 276 -21.82 -11.83 -81.48
CA TYR A 276 -20.78 -11.51 -82.46
C TYR A 276 -20.49 -12.69 -83.39
N ARG A 277 -20.30 -13.92 -82.87
CA ARG A 277 -20.12 -15.12 -83.70
C ARG A 277 -21.33 -15.36 -84.60
N GLN A 278 -22.56 -15.15 -84.10
CA GLN A 278 -23.75 -15.21 -84.94
C GLN A 278 -23.75 -14.15 -86.04
N LEU A 279 -23.35 -12.92 -85.71
CA LEU A 279 -23.24 -11.83 -86.68
C LEU A 279 -22.14 -12.13 -87.72
N GLU A 280 -21.02 -12.69 -87.30
CA GLU A 280 -19.89 -13.10 -88.14
C GLU A 280 -20.29 -14.24 -89.08
N ASP A 281 -20.95 -15.29 -88.57
CA ASP A 281 -21.47 -16.38 -89.41
C ASP A 281 -22.52 -15.89 -90.40
N LYS A 282 -23.43 -14.99 -89.99
CA LYS A 282 -24.38 -14.32 -90.89
C LYS A 282 -23.62 -13.53 -91.97
N SER A 283 -22.58 -12.80 -91.60
CA SER A 283 -21.77 -12.03 -92.54
C SER A 283 -20.99 -12.94 -93.51
N ARG A 284 -20.40 -14.05 -93.04
CA ARG A 284 -19.66 -15.02 -93.85
C ARG A 284 -20.59 -15.74 -94.83
N LYS A 285 -21.78 -16.15 -94.38
CA LYS A 285 -22.82 -16.71 -95.26
C LYS A 285 -23.24 -15.70 -96.33
N ASN A 286 -23.43 -14.44 -95.94
CA ASN A 286 -23.80 -13.37 -96.88
C ASN A 286 -22.66 -13.09 -97.88
N LEU A 287 -21.39 -13.15 -97.44
CA LEU A 287 -20.22 -13.00 -98.32
C LEU A 287 -20.07 -14.18 -99.29
N GLN A 288 -20.24 -15.42 -98.81
CA GLN A 288 -20.20 -16.62 -99.67
C GLN A 288 -21.34 -16.60 -100.70
N ALA A 289 -22.55 -16.19 -100.31
CA ALA A 289 -23.66 -16.00 -101.25
C ALA A 289 -23.32 -14.99 -102.35
N LYS A 290 -22.68 -13.87 -101.97
CA LYS A 290 -22.19 -12.86 -102.93
C LYS A 290 -21.07 -13.40 -103.82
N LEU A 291 -20.13 -14.18 -103.30
CA LEU A 291 -19.04 -14.81 -104.08
C LEU A 291 -19.55 -15.88 -105.05
N TYR A 292 -20.54 -16.69 -104.64
CA TYR A 292 -21.20 -17.65 -105.52
C TYR A 292 -21.90 -16.93 -106.69
N MET A 293 -22.62 -15.83 -106.42
CA MET A 293 -23.14 -14.96 -107.47
C MET A 293 -22.03 -14.48 -108.41
N VAL A 294 -20.94 -13.93 -107.87
CA VAL A 294 -19.79 -13.47 -108.69
C VAL A 294 -19.16 -14.60 -109.52
N SER A 295 -19.07 -15.81 -108.98
CA SER A 295 -18.53 -16.98 -109.69
C SER A 295 -19.46 -17.51 -110.77
N SER A 296 -20.78 -17.39 -110.61
CA SER A 296 -21.74 -17.73 -111.66
C SER A 296 -21.61 -16.83 -112.89
N PHE A 297 -21.10 -15.61 -112.70
CA PHE A 297 -20.71 -14.72 -113.80
C PHE A 297 -19.37 -15.09 -114.45
N LYS A 298 -18.52 -15.92 -113.81
CA LYS A 298 -17.24 -16.40 -114.35
C LYS A 298 -17.34 -17.72 -115.14
N ILE A 299 -18.47 -18.43 -115.07
CA ILE A 299 -18.71 -19.65 -115.86
C ILE A 299 -19.03 -19.32 -117.34
N ALA A 300 -19.23 -18.03 -117.66
CA ALA A 300 -19.21 -17.52 -119.02
C ALA A 300 -17.76 -17.35 -119.56
N LYS A 301 -17.05 -18.48 -119.76
CA LYS A 301 -15.93 -18.77 -120.72
C LYS A 301 -14.76 -17.76 -120.95
N PRO A 302 -13.59 -18.22 -121.47
CA PRO A 302 -12.93 -19.53 -121.33
C PRO A 302 -11.38 -19.46 -121.09
N LEU A 303 -10.84 -20.57 -120.57
CA LEU A 303 -9.55 -21.22 -120.89
C LEU A 303 -8.20 -20.48 -120.71
N GLY A 304 -7.39 -20.97 -119.75
CA GLY A 304 -5.92 -20.86 -119.81
C GLY A 304 -5.16 -20.98 -118.48
N SER A 305 -4.51 -22.13 -118.25
CA SER A 305 -3.35 -22.38 -117.36
C SER A 305 -3.62 -22.49 -115.83
N LEU A 306 -3.73 -23.67 -115.19
CA LEU A 306 -2.77 -24.78 -114.90
C LEU A 306 -1.69 -24.49 -113.83
N LEU A 307 -1.84 -25.20 -112.70
CA LEU A 307 -0.82 -25.76 -111.77
C LEU A 307 -0.04 -24.72 -110.92
N VAL A 308 0.13 -24.84 -109.59
CA VAL A 308 0.83 -25.91 -108.86
C VAL A 308 0.46 -25.89 -107.36
N THR A 309 0.52 -27.07 -106.76
CA THR A 309 0.19 -27.51 -105.39
C THR A 309 1.41 -27.56 -104.43
N ARG A 310 1.13 -27.72 -103.12
CA ARG A 310 2.00 -28.23 -102.00
C ARG A 310 3.12 -27.29 -101.49
N GLY A 311 3.58 -27.31 -100.23
CA GLY A 311 3.41 -28.19 -99.06
C GLY A 311 4.59 -27.92 -98.09
N LYS A 312 4.40 -28.04 -96.76
CA LYS A 312 5.33 -27.63 -95.68
C LYS A 312 6.57 -28.55 -95.50
N ALA A 313 7.72 -27.99 -95.12
CA ALA A 313 9.01 -28.66 -94.93
C ALA A 313 9.24 -29.27 -93.52
N LYS A 314 9.97 -30.39 -93.46
CA LYS A 314 10.64 -31.02 -92.31
C LYS A 314 12.13 -31.17 -92.66
N GLU A 315 13.04 -30.90 -91.72
CA GLU A 315 14.49 -31.09 -91.86
C GLU A 315 14.96 -32.39 -91.18
N GLU A 316 15.87 -33.11 -91.85
CA GLU A 316 16.65 -34.26 -91.37
C GLU A 316 18.12 -33.86 -91.17
N ILE A 317 18.83 -34.46 -90.20
CA ILE A 317 20.30 -34.36 -90.06
C ILE A 317 20.89 -35.79 -90.02
N PRO A 318 21.94 -36.10 -90.82
CA PRO A 318 22.58 -37.42 -90.92
C PRO A 318 23.82 -37.58 -89.98
N PRO A 319 24.46 -38.77 -89.93
CA PRO A 319 25.15 -39.33 -88.75
C PRO A 319 26.70 -39.22 -88.79
N SER A 320 27.33 -38.93 -87.64
CA SER A 320 28.71 -39.31 -87.28
C SER A 320 29.10 -38.76 -85.89
N ALA A 321 29.43 -39.63 -84.91
CA ALA A 321 30.51 -39.43 -83.92
C ALA A 321 30.47 -40.47 -82.77
N ASP A 322 31.59 -41.20 -82.64
CA ASP A 322 31.95 -42.17 -81.60
C ASP A 322 32.27 -41.47 -80.24
N PRO A 323 31.66 -41.87 -79.08
CA PRO A 323 31.66 -41.08 -77.84
C PRO A 323 32.93 -41.22 -76.95
N LYS A 324 34.02 -41.85 -77.41
CA LYS A 324 35.27 -42.00 -76.62
C LYS A 324 36.49 -41.24 -77.14
N ARG A 325 36.36 -40.47 -78.22
CA ARG A 325 37.50 -39.73 -78.84
C ARG A 325 37.89 -38.42 -78.12
N TYR A 326 37.09 -37.94 -77.16
CA TYR A 326 37.27 -36.63 -76.50
C TYR A 326 37.55 -36.69 -74.98
N LEU A 327 38.20 -37.74 -74.46
CA LEU A 327 38.76 -37.72 -73.10
C LEU A 327 40.20 -37.19 -73.11
N ARG A 328 40.35 -35.88 -73.37
CA ARG A 328 41.56 -35.15 -72.95
C ARG A 328 41.22 -34.48 -71.62
N GLU A 329 41.92 -34.83 -70.54
CA GLU A 329 41.83 -34.07 -69.29
C GLU A 329 42.23 -32.62 -69.61
N THR A 330 41.24 -31.73 -69.64
CA THR A 330 41.47 -30.32 -69.89
C THR A 330 42.23 -29.72 -68.71
N ARG A 331 43.00 -28.65 -68.97
CA ARG A 331 43.70 -27.90 -67.91
C ARG A 331 42.76 -27.50 -66.77
N SER A 332 41.48 -27.24 -67.07
CA SER A 332 40.42 -27.00 -66.11
C SER A 332 40.12 -28.19 -65.19
N MET A 333 40.17 -29.43 -65.69
CA MET A 333 39.93 -30.65 -64.91
C MET A 333 41.08 -30.93 -63.94
N LEU A 334 42.32 -30.63 -64.35
CA LEU A 334 43.52 -30.69 -63.49
C LEU A 334 43.49 -29.63 -62.39
N VAL A 335 43.10 -28.40 -62.73
CA VAL A 335 42.86 -27.32 -61.76
C VAL A 335 41.76 -27.72 -60.78
N LEU A 336 40.66 -28.32 -61.26
CA LEU A 336 39.57 -28.79 -60.41
C LEU A 336 40.03 -29.89 -59.44
N LYS A 337 40.86 -30.85 -59.88
CA LYS A 337 41.43 -31.89 -59.00
C LYS A 337 42.35 -31.30 -57.92
N LEU A 338 43.17 -30.30 -58.26
CA LEU A 338 44.00 -29.59 -57.29
C LEU A 338 43.16 -28.79 -56.29
N MET A 339 42.11 -28.12 -56.77
CA MET A 339 41.15 -27.44 -55.91
C MET A 339 40.44 -28.42 -54.98
N LEU A 340 40.02 -29.59 -55.47
CA LEU A 340 39.39 -30.63 -54.66
C LEU A 340 40.32 -31.15 -53.56
N LYS A 341 41.61 -31.36 -53.86
CA LYS A 341 42.62 -31.72 -52.84
C LYS A 341 42.81 -30.62 -51.79
N SER A 342 42.78 -29.35 -52.20
CA SER A 342 42.86 -28.22 -51.25
C SER A 342 41.64 -28.17 -50.33
N VAL A 343 40.44 -28.37 -50.89
CA VAL A 343 39.17 -28.41 -50.14
C VAL A 343 39.13 -29.62 -49.19
N GLU A 344 39.66 -30.77 -49.60
CA GLU A 344 39.75 -31.94 -48.72
C GLU A 344 40.70 -31.69 -47.53
N LYS A 345 41.83 -30.99 -47.77
CA LYS A 345 42.77 -30.59 -46.72
C LYS A 345 42.10 -29.64 -45.72
N THR A 346 41.41 -28.60 -46.19
CA THR A 346 40.70 -27.66 -45.31
C THR A 346 39.58 -28.34 -44.52
N ILE A 347 38.83 -29.26 -45.13
CA ILE A 347 37.80 -30.03 -44.41
C ILE A 347 38.42 -30.90 -43.30
N LYS A 348 39.60 -31.50 -43.52
CA LYS A 348 40.31 -32.27 -42.49
C LYS A 348 40.80 -31.39 -41.34
N GLU A 349 41.34 -30.21 -41.65
CA GLU A 349 41.75 -29.21 -40.65
C GLU A 349 40.55 -28.75 -39.81
N VAL A 350 39.44 -28.39 -40.46
CA VAL A 350 38.22 -27.96 -39.75
C VAL A 350 37.65 -29.09 -38.89
N LYS A 351 37.65 -30.34 -39.38
CA LYS A 351 37.22 -31.51 -38.61
C LYS A 351 38.03 -31.69 -37.31
N PHE A 352 39.33 -31.41 -37.36
CA PHE A 352 40.22 -31.48 -36.19
C PHE A 352 39.91 -30.35 -35.20
N VAL A 353 39.76 -29.11 -35.69
CA VAL A 353 39.44 -27.94 -34.84
C VAL A 353 38.08 -28.08 -34.16
N THR A 354 37.07 -28.63 -34.84
CA THR A 354 35.72 -28.79 -34.30
C THR A 354 35.51 -30.14 -33.58
N LEU A 355 36.55 -30.96 -33.43
CA LEU A 355 36.51 -32.29 -32.79
C LEU A 355 35.33 -33.16 -33.27
N CYS A 356 35.10 -33.19 -34.60
CA CYS A 356 33.96 -33.88 -35.22
C CYS A 356 34.34 -35.25 -35.78
N SER A 357 33.43 -36.23 -35.72
CA SER A 357 33.68 -37.58 -36.26
C SER A 357 33.40 -37.66 -37.76
N GLN A 358 32.41 -36.89 -38.24
CA GLN A 358 32.01 -36.79 -39.65
C GLN A 358 32.02 -35.33 -40.12
N ALA A 359 32.30 -35.11 -41.41
CA ALA A 359 32.30 -33.76 -42.00
C ALA A 359 30.93 -33.08 -41.96
N ARG A 360 29.84 -33.86 -41.91
CA ARG A 360 28.45 -33.35 -41.80
C ARG A 360 28.15 -32.72 -40.44
N GLU A 361 28.90 -33.08 -39.39
CA GLU A 361 28.70 -32.60 -38.02
C GLU A 361 29.39 -31.24 -37.76
N ILE A 362 30.29 -30.82 -38.67
CA ILE A 362 31.07 -29.59 -38.56
C ILE A 362 30.16 -28.37 -38.47
N TYR A 363 29.22 -28.22 -39.42
CA TYR A 363 28.38 -27.03 -39.48
C TYR A 363 27.39 -26.90 -38.31
N PRO A 364 26.65 -27.96 -37.90
CA PRO A 364 25.79 -27.90 -36.72
C PRO A 364 26.55 -27.55 -35.43
N ARG A 365 27.73 -28.15 -35.21
CA ARG A 365 28.53 -27.89 -34.01
C ARG A 365 29.16 -26.50 -34.01
N MET A 366 29.67 -26.05 -35.16
CA MET A 366 30.20 -24.69 -35.30
C MET A 366 29.11 -23.65 -35.04
N LYS A 367 27.89 -23.88 -35.54
CA LYS A 367 26.73 -23.02 -35.25
C LYS A 367 26.40 -22.99 -33.76
N SER A 368 26.31 -24.16 -33.10
CA SER A 368 26.03 -24.20 -31.66
C SER A 368 27.14 -23.59 -30.81
N GLN A 369 28.40 -23.71 -31.24
CA GLN A 369 29.54 -23.11 -30.56
C GLN A 369 29.54 -21.59 -30.68
N VAL A 370 29.18 -21.05 -31.86
CA VAL A 370 28.96 -19.61 -32.06
C VAL A 370 27.83 -19.12 -31.16
N ASP A 371 26.69 -19.80 -31.14
CA ASP A 371 25.54 -19.43 -30.28
C ASP A 371 25.90 -19.48 -28.78
N ASN A 372 26.69 -20.47 -28.36
CA ASN A 372 27.15 -20.59 -26.97
C ASN A 372 28.19 -19.51 -26.61
N ASN A 373 29.10 -19.18 -27.52
CA ASN A 373 30.06 -18.10 -27.33
C ASN A 373 29.36 -16.74 -27.25
N GLU A 374 28.36 -16.47 -28.10
CA GLU A 374 27.56 -15.24 -28.01
C GLU A 374 26.85 -15.11 -26.66
N LYS A 375 26.28 -16.21 -26.14
CA LYS A 375 25.69 -16.22 -24.79
C LYS A 375 26.74 -15.95 -23.72
N LEU A 376 27.92 -16.56 -23.82
CA LEU A 376 29.01 -16.34 -22.88
C LEU A 376 29.47 -14.87 -22.89
N HIS A 377 29.61 -14.27 -24.08
CA HIS A 377 29.96 -12.86 -24.23
C HIS A 377 28.92 -11.95 -23.57
N ARG A 378 27.62 -12.21 -23.76
CA ARG A 378 26.56 -11.43 -23.09
C ARG A 378 26.59 -11.57 -21.58
N ILE A 379 26.92 -12.75 -21.04
CA ILE A 379 27.07 -12.96 -19.60
C ILE A 379 28.26 -12.14 -19.08
N ILE A 380 29.40 -12.20 -19.77
CA ILE A 380 30.61 -11.44 -19.41
C ILE A 380 30.33 -9.93 -19.44
N GLU A 381 29.63 -9.42 -20.47
CA GLU A 381 29.25 -8.00 -20.55
C GLU A 381 28.30 -7.60 -19.40
N CYS A 382 27.31 -8.43 -19.09
CA CYS A 382 26.41 -8.20 -17.95
C CYS A 382 27.19 -8.14 -16.62
N ASP A 383 28.12 -9.07 -16.41
CA ASP A 383 28.95 -9.13 -15.20
C ASP A 383 29.89 -7.93 -15.10
N MET A 384 30.48 -7.49 -16.21
CA MET A 384 31.29 -6.27 -16.27
C MET A 384 30.48 -5.04 -15.88
N LEU A 385 29.29 -4.86 -16.46
CA LEU A 385 28.38 -3.75 -16.13
C LEU A 385 27.94 -3.79 -14.66
N ALA A 386 27.68 -4.99 -14.13
CA ALA A 386 27.35 -5.16 -12.72
C ALA A 386 28.53 -4.77 -11.81
N HIS A 387 29.76 -5.10 -12.21
CA HIS A 387 30.96 -4.75 -11.47
C HIS A 387 31.22 -3.24 -11.48
N GLU A 388 31.10 -2.58 -12.65
CA GLU A 388 31.18 -1.13 -12.79
C GLU A 388 30.11 -0.39 -11.96
N MET A 389 28.87 -0.92 -11.94
CA MET A 389 27.81 -0.40 -11.08
C MET A 389 28.18 -0.53 -9.59
N LEU A 390 28.80 -1.63 -9.19
CA LEU A 390 29.25 -1.82 -7.81
C LEU A 390 30.35 -0.81 -7.45
N GLU A 391 31.30 -0.61 -8.35
CA GLU A 391 32.40 0.33 -8.17
C GLU A 391 31.91 1.77 -8.07
N THR A 392 30.95 2.17 -8.91
CA THR A 392 30.31 3.50 -8.84
C THR A 392 29.53 3.67 -7.54
N LYS A 393 28.79 2.66 -7.07
CA LYS A 393 28.12 2.67 -5.76
C LYS A 393 29.13 2.85 -4.62
N MET A 394 30.27 2.15 -4.68
CA MET A 394 31.33 2.28 -3.67
C MET A 394 31.93 3.70 -3.66
N LYS A 395 32.19 4.27 -4.84
CA LYS A 395 32.64 5.68 -4.97
C LYS A 395 31.62 6.65 -4.38
N CYS A 396 30.34 6.51 -4.70
CA CYS A 396 29.26 7.34 -4.14
C CYS A 396 29.13 7.20 -2.62
N ALA A 397 29.23 5.97 -2.09
CA ALA A 397 29.19 5.73 -0.65
C ALA A 397 30.38 6.36 0.07
N ASN A 398 31.57 6.32 -0.54
CA ASN A 398 32.77 6.98 0.01
C ASN A 398 32.64 8.51 -0.01
N VAL A 399 32.07 9.09 -1.07
CA VAL A 399 31.77 10.53 -1.12
C VAL A 399 30.75 10.90 -0.04
N LEU A 400 29.66 10.14 0.11
CA LEU A 400 28.66 10.34 1.16
C LEU A 400 29.28 10.22 2.56
N LYS A 401 30.17 9.25 2.77
CA LYS A 401 30.94 9.11 4.01
C LYS A 401 31.80 10.35 4.27
N GLY A 402 32.50 10.87 3.26
CA GLY A 402 33.28 12.10 3.37
C GLY A 402 32.39 13.32 3.70
N VAL A 403 31.24 13.43 3.04
CA VAL A 403 30.25 14.48 3.30
C VAL A 403 29.68 14.36 4.71
N LEU A 404 29.38 13.17 5.22
CA LEU A 404 28.89 12.95 6.59
C LEU A 404 29.94 13.27 7.65
N VAL A 405 31.21 12.92 7.41
CA VAL A 405 32.32 13.25 8.31
C VAL A 405 32.56 14.77 8.35
N ASN A 406 32.42 15.44 7.21
CA ASN A 406 32.61 16.89 7.10
C ASN A 406 31.35 17.71 7.43
N ASN A 407 30.16 17.08 7.49
CA ASN A 407 28.89 17.67 7.92
C ASN A 407 28.58 17.37 9.40
N LEU A 408 29.58 17.07 10.24
CA LEU A 408 29.41 17.33 11.67
C LEU A 408 29.28 18.84 11.84
N SER A 409 28.05 19.33 11.83
CA SER A 409 27.76 20.71 12.17
C SER A 409 28.30 20.99 13.57
N GLU A 410 28.81 22.19 13.80
CA GLU A 410 29.22 22.64 15.13
C GLU A 410 28.08 22.44 16.15
N GLU A 411 26.82 22.53 15.69
CA GLU A 411 25.63 22.21 16.48
C GLU A 411 25.56 20.75 16.96
N GLU A 412 25.96 19.77 16.14
CA GLU A 412 25.96 18.37 16.54
C GLU A 412 27.15 18.06 17.48
N ILE A 413 28.29 18.73 17.30
CA ILE A 413 29.40 18.68 18.27
C ILE A 413 28.96 19.27 19.61
N ASN A 414 28.36 20.46 19.61
CA ASN A 414 27.81 21.11 20.81
C ASN A 414 26.72 20.25 21.48
N ARG A 415 25.90 19.54 20.69
CA ARG A 415 24.91 18.59 21.21
C ARG A 415 25.58 17.40 21.89
N LEU A 416 26.63 16.83 21.29
CA LEU A 416 27.37 15.71 21.87
C LEU A 416 28.11 16.11 23.14
N GLU A 417 28.67 17.31 23.20
CA GLU A 417 29.27 17.89 24.42
C GLU A 417 28.22 18.11 25.50
N ARG A 418 27.08 18.71 25.16
CA ARG A 418 25.96 18.87 26.10
C ARG A 418 25.47 17.53 26.65
N ILE A 419 25.44 16.47 25.84
CA ILE A 419 25.10 15.12 26.31
C ILE A 419 26.16 14.60 27.29
N LYS A 420 27.44 14.84 27.05
CA LYS A 420 28.51 14.46 28.00
C LYS A 420 28.37 15.21 29.32
N ASP A 421 28.08 16.50 29.28
CA ASP A 421 27.92 17.32 30.49
C ASP A 421 26.67 16.92 31.28
N LEU A 422 25.55 16.66 30.60
CA LEU A 422 24.34 16.12 31.23
C LEU A 422 24.61 14.77 31.89
N ARG A 423 25.41 13.90 31.28
CA ARG A 423 25.80 12.61 31.89
C ARG A 423 26.67 12.80 33.13
N LYS A 424 27.58 13.77 33.13
CA LYS A 424 28.38 14.11 34.31
C LYS A 424 27.51 14.67 35.44
N MET A 425 26.59 15.59 35.14
CA MET A 425 25.66 16.12 36.14
C MET A 425 24.77 15.03 36.73
N LEU A 426 24.25 14.13 35.90
CA LEU A 426 23.46 12.99 36.37
C LEU A 426 24.29 12.08 37.28
N ALA A 427 25.53 11.78 36.92
CA ALA A 427 26.43 11.01 37.78
C ALA A 427 26.64 11.68 39.15
N THR A 428 26.91 13.00 39.18
CA THR A 428 27.05 13.73 40.44
C THR A 428 25.76 13.71 41.26
N GLU A 429 24.59 13.90 40.64
CA GLU A 429 23.30 13.83 41.34
C GLU A 429 23.04 12.44 41.91
N THR A 430 23.39 11.37 41.18
CA THR A 430 23.24 10.00 41.70
C THR A 430 24.17 9.72 42.88
N GLU A 431 25.39 10.28 42.89
CA GLU A 431 26.29 10.19 44.05
C GLU A 431 25.72 10.95 45.25
N TYR A 432 25.16 12.15 45.03
CA TYR A 432 24.47 12.91 46.07
C TYR A 432 23.25 12.17 46.63
N GLU A 433 22.43 11.57 45.77
CA GLU A 433 21.28 10.76 46.19
C GLU A 433 21.72 9.56 47.05
N GLN A 434 22.74 8.83 46.62
CA GLN A 434 23.29 7.70 47.38
C GLN A 434 23.86 8.15 48.75
N SER A 435 24.56 9.28 48.79
CA SER A 435 25.05 9.86 50.05
C SER A 435 23.90 10.25 50.99
N THR A 436 22.79 10.74 50.45
CA THR A 436 21.61 11.14 51.23
C THR A 436 20.87 9.90 51.75
N LEU A 437 20.73 8.87 50.93
CA LEU A 437 20.11 7.60 51.32
C LEU A 437 20.91 6.88 52.40
N THR A 438 22.24 6.88 52.30
CA THR A 438 23.11 6.32 53.36
C THR A 438 23.01 7.12 54.65
N TYR A 439 22.98 8.46 54.57
CA TYR A 439 22.73 9.32 55.73
C TYR A 439 21.36 9.03 56.39
N LEU A 440 20.29 8.89 55.61
CA LEU A 440 18.95 8.56 56.11
C LEU A 440 18.89 7.17 56.75
N LYS A 441 19.54 6.16 56.15
CA LYS A 441 19.65 4.82 56.73
C LYS A 441 20.37 4.85 58.07
N ASN A 442 21.54 5.48 58.14
CA ASN A 442 22.30 5.60 59.37
C ASN A 442 21.50 6.32 60.48
N ARG A 443 20.74 7.36 60.12
CA ARG A 443 19.85 8.06 61.06
C ARG A 443 18.67 7.20 61.50
N GLY A 444 18.10 6.42 60.58
CA GLY A 444 17.05 5.44 60.86
C GLY A 444 17.54 4.36 61.83
N ASP A 445 18.71 3.78 61.57
CA ASP A 445 19.35 2.77 62.43
C ASP A 445 19.64 3.34 63.82
N ALA A 446 20.18 4.56 63.91
CA ALA A 446 20.40 5.25 65.18
C ALA A 446 19.08 5.49 65.94
N TYR A 447 18.00 5.87 65.25
CA TYR A 447 16.68 6.06 65.85
C TYR A 447 16.10 4.75 66.38
N VAL A 448 16.25 3.65 65.64
CA VAL A 448 15.82 2.31 66.08
C VAL A 448 16.63 1.86 67.30
N MET A 449 17.95 2.04 67.29
CA MET A 449 18.82 1.72 68.43
C MET A 449 18.45 2.54 69.67
N LEU A 450 18.16 3.83 69.50
CA LEU A 450 17.70 4.71 70.59
C LEU A 450 16.35 4.23 71.13
N ARG A 451 15.41 3.87 70.26
CA ARG A 451 14.10 3.35 70.66
C ARG A 451 14.23 2.04 71.45
N VAL A 452 15.01 1.08 70.95
CA VAL A 452 15.22 -0.23 71.59
C VAL A 452 15.93 -0.08 72.93
N SER A 453 16.93 0.80 73.02
CA SER A 453 17.63 1.06 74.30
C SER A 453 16.73 1.71 75.35
N ILE A 454 15.88 2.67 74.98
CA ILE A 454 14.88 3.23 75.90
C ILE A 454 13.89 2.16 76.36
N TRP A 455 13.43 1.31 75.45
CA TRP A 455 12.54 0.19 75.79
C TRP A 455 13.21 -0.80 76.76
N ASN A 456 14.48 -1.13 76.54
CA ASN A 456 15.25 -1.96 77.45
C ASN A 456 15.32 -1.33 78.86
N LEU A 457 15.52 -0.01 78.96
CA LEU A 457 15.51 0.69 80.25
C LEU A 457 14.15 0.65 80.95
N ILE A 458 13.04 0.74 80.21
CA ILE A 458 11.69 0.61 80.78
C ILE A 458 11.42 -0.80 81.26
N GLU A 459 11.93 -1.79 80.53
CA GLU A 459 11.82 -3.20 80.88
C GLU A 459 12.59 -3.54 82.16
N ILE A 460 13.80 -3.01 82.31
CA ILE A 460 14.55 -3.10 83.58
C ILE A 460 13.75 -2.48 84.73
N LEU A 461 12.99 -1.41 84.45
CA LEU A 461 12.13 -0.72 85.41
C LEU A 461 10.68 -1.22 85.41
N ARG A 462 10.41 -2.45 84.94
CA ARG A 462 9.06 -3.01 84.80
C ARG A 462 8.26 -2.97 86.13
N HIS A 463 8.93 -3.19 87.25
CA HIS A 463 8.29 -3.27 88.57
C HIS A 463 8.17 -1.92 89.31
N VAL A 464 8.74 -0.84 88.76
CA VAL A 464 8.68 0.49 89.37
C VAL A 464 7.40 1.21 88.95
N ASP A 465 6.62 1.67 89.93
CA ASP A 465 5.36 2.42 89.72
C ASP A 465 4.30 1.66 88.89
N ARG A 466 4.16 0.36 89.15
CA ARG A 466 3.17 -0.47 88.45
C ARG A 466 1.77 -0.15 88.94
N GLN A 467 0.93 0.42 88.07
CA GLN A 467 -0.51 0.42 88.27
C GLN A 467 -1.06 -0.99 87.97
N PRO A 468 -1.92 -1.56 88.83
CA PRO A 468 -2.57 -2.83 88.53
C PRO A 468 -3.44 -2.65 87.28
N LYS A 469 -2.98 -3.16 86.14
CA LYS A 469 -3.76 -3.21 84.91
C LYS A 469 -4.80 -4.31 85.08
N LEU A 470 -6.07 -3.93 85.28
CA LEU A 470 -7.19 -4.86 85.18
C LEU A 470 -7.30 -5.30 83.72
N LEU A 471 -6.73 -6.47 83.40
CA LEU A 471 -6.95 -7.11 82.11
C LEU A 471 -8.41 -7.54 82.07
N ARG A 472 -9.27 -6.71 81.46
CA ARG A 472 -10.68 -7.02 81.28
C ARG A 472 -10.80 -8.23 80.34
N SER A 473 -10.92 -9.41 80.94
CA SER A 473 -10.93 -10.67 80.21
C SER A 473 -12.34 -10.90 79.69
N HIS A 474 -12.50 -11.03 78.37
CA HIS A 474 -13.80 -11.38 77.82
C HIS A 474 -14.05 -12.87 78.02
N TYR A 475 -14.79 -13.22 79.07
CA TYR A 475 -15.13 -14.61 79.34
C TYR A 475 -16.16 -15.11 78.32
N PRO A 476 -15.87 -16.22 77.59
CA PRO A 476 -16.75 -16.72 76.54
C PRO A 476 -18.08 -17.28 77.07
N ASN A 477 -18.19 -17.57 78.36
CA ASN A 477 -19.41 -18.15 78.95
C ASN A 477 -19.81 -17.45 80.26
N SER A 478 -21.11 -17.31 80.51
CA SER A 478 -21.66 -16.54 81.66
C SER A 478 -21.31 -17.14 83.02
N TYR A 479 -21.16 -18.47 83.10
CA TYR A 479 -20.76 -19.20 84.30
C TYR A 479 -19.34 -18.85 84.79
N LEU A 480 -18.45 -18.38 83.90
CA LEU A 480 -17.09 -17.96 84.25
C LEU A 480 -17.01 -16.53 84.81
N LYS A 481 -18.13 -15.80 84.88
CA LYS A 481 -18.21 -14.47 85.51
C LYS A 481 -18.46 -14.51 87.03
N LEU A 482 -18.58 -15.71 87.63
CA LEU A 482 -18.81 -15.86 89.06
C LEU A 482 -17.64 -15.25 89.87
N PRO A 483 -17.90 -14.59 91.02
CA PRO A 483 -16.91 -13.79 91.75
C PRO A 483 -15.64 -14.55 92.14
N LEU A 484 -15.76 -15.85 92.41
CA LEU A 484 -14.66 -16.73 92.86
C LEU A 484 -13.86 -17.33 91.68
N LEU A 485 -14.35 -17.22 90.45
CA LEU A 485 -13.72 -17.76 89.22
C LEU A 485 -13.12 -16.67 88.33
N LYS A 486 -13.13 -15.41 88.79
CA LYS A 486 -12.51 -14.29 88.08
C LYS A 486 -11.00 -14.34 88.25
N PHE A 487 -10.31 -14.74 87.18
CA PHE A 487 -8.84 -14.67 87.08
C PHE A 487 -8.29 -13.25 87.27
N GLU A 488 -9.13 -12.21 87.14
CA GLU A 488 -8.79 -10.81 87.44
C GLU A 488 -8.52 -10.54 88.94
N MET A 489 -8.96 -11.43 89.84
CA MET A 489 -8.80 -11.32 91.29
C MET A 489 -7.47 -11.90 91.81
N LEU A 490 -6.71 -12.61 90.97
CA LEU A 490 -5.41 -13.17 91.33
C LEU A 490 -4.33 -12.10 91.07
N ASN A 491 -3.83 -11.48 92.16
CA ASN A 491 -2.72 -10.53 92.10
C ASN A 491 -1.40 -11.25 91.77
N MET A 492 -1.20 -11.67 90.52
CA MET A 492 0.08 -12.24 90.09
C MET A 492 1.15 -11.14 90.02
N ARG A 493 2.19 -11.28 90.85
CA ARG A 493 3.36 -10.35 90.86
C ARG A 493 4.22 -10.51 89.60
N ALA A 494 4.15 -11.65 88.91
CA ALA A 494 4.74 -11.85 87.58
C ALA A 494 3.94 -11.07 86.52
N ALA A 495 4.62 -10.26 85.70
CA ALA A 495 4.00 -9.42 84.68
C ALA A 495 4.54 -9.79 83.30
N ALA A 496 3.64 -9.93 82.31
CA ALA A 496 4.03 -10.03 80.91
C ALA A 496 4.66 -8.70 80.42
N PRO A 497 5.58 -8.74 79.43
CA PRO A 497 6.09 -7.53 78.78
C PRO A 497 4.95 -6.64 78.25
N GLU A 498 5.11 -5.32 78.32
CA GLU A 498 4.14 -4.39 77.76
C GLU A 498 4.17 -4.44 76.22
N ILE A 499 3.03 -4.14 75.58
CA ILE A 499 2.93 -4.07 74.11
C ILE A 499 3.83 -2.91 73.64
N TYR A 500 4.61 -3.13 72.58
CA TYR A 500 5.53 -2.14 72.02
C TYR A 500 4.78 -0.86 71.59
N GLU A 501 4.89 0.22 72.38
CA GLU A 501 4.50 1.56 71.94
C GLU A 501 5.59 2.16 71.02
N GLU A 502 5.17 2.68 69.87
CA GLU A 502 6.09 3.17 68.83
C GLU A 502 6.56 4.62 69.05
N ASN A 503 5.85 5.39 69.88
CA ASN A 503 6.10 6.82 70.10
C ASN A 503 7.14 7.06 71.20
N ILE A 504 8.35 7.51 70.81
CA ILE A 504 9.48 7.70 71.72
C ILE A 504 9.21 8.73 72.82
N ASP A 505 8.43 9.78 72.56
CA ASP A 505 8.20 10.84 73.55
C ASP A 505 7.35 10.36 74.73
N ILE A 506 6.36 9.50 74.45
CA ILE A 506 5.50 8.86 75.43
C ILE A 506 6.32 7.87 76.26
N VAL A 507 7.08 7.01 75.58
CA VAL A 507 7.98 6.02 76.17
C VAL A 507 9.02 6.71 77.07
N MET A 508 9.62 7.81 76.61
CA MET A 508 10.57 8.62 77.39
C MET A 508 9.92 9.29 78.61
N HIS A 509 8.67 9.76 78.51
CA HIS A 509 7.93 10.30 79.66
C HIS A 509 7.66 9.24 80.72
N VAL A 510 7.29 8.02 80.32
CA VAL A 510 7.11 6.88 81.22
C VAL A 510 8.43 6.53 81.90
N LEU A 511 9.52 6.45 81.13
CA LEU A 511 10.86 6.20 81.68
C LEU A 511 11.27 7.24 82.72
N LYS A 512 11.15 8.54 82.39
CA LYS A 512 11.45 9.64 83.31
C LYS A 512 10.65 9.56 84.60
N ARG A 513 9.35 9.24 84.51
CA ARG A 513 8.48 9.07 85.68
C ARG A 513 8.93 7.89 86.57
N LYS A 514 9.22 6.73 85.96
CA LYS A 514 9.69 5.54 86.68
C LYS A 514 11.05 5.78 87.35
N VAL A 515 12.02 6.34 86.63
CA VAL A 515 13.35 6.70 87.17
C VAL A 515 13.22 7.72 88.31
N TYR A 516 12.40 8.76 88.13
CA TYR A 516 12.17 9.75 89.19
C TYR A 516 11.61 9.14 90.47
N LYS A 517 10.64 8.21 90.35
CA LYS A 517 10.08 7.49 91.51
C LYS A 517 11.08 6.53 92.15
N LEU A 518 11.89 5.83 91.35
CA LEU A 518 12.98 4.98 91.84
C LEU A 518 13.99 5.82 92.64
N MET A 519 14.47 6.93 92.08
CA MET A 519 15.44 7.81 92.74
C MET A 519 14.87 8.43 94.02
N LYS A 520 13.59 8.82 94.02
CA LYS A 520 12.91 9.31 95.23
C LYS A 520 12.83 8.23 96.32
N GLY A 521 12.67 6.97 95.94
CA GLY A 521 12.68 5.83 96.87
C GLY A 521 14.05 5.59 97.51
N TYR A 522 15.13 5.77 96.75
CA TYR A 522 16.51 5.61 97.24
C TYR A 522 17.01 6.81 98.07
N LEU A 523 16.43 8.01 97.90
CA LEU A 523 16.74 9.19 98.72
C LEU A 523 16.19 9.10 100.15
N MET A 524 15.26 8.19 100.44
CA MET A 524 14.89 7.85 101.81
C MET A 524 15.88 6.81 102.34
N GLU A 525 16.67 7.17 103.35
CA GLU A 525 17.56 6.22 104.04
C GLU A 525 16.75 5.08 104.69
N MET A 526 16.55 4.00 103.95
CA MET A 526 15.94 2.78 104.45
C MET A 526 16.98 2.03 105.29
N LYS A 527 16.70 1.86 106.60
CA LYS A 527 17.56 1.08 107.50
C LYS A 527 17.73 -0.34 106.94
N PRO A 528 18.96 -0.91 106.93
CA PRO A 528 19.24 -2.20 106.29
C PRO A 528 18.41 -3.37 106.86
N ALA A 529 17.97 -3.26 108.12
CA ALA A 529 17.07 -4.23 108.75
C ALA A 529 15.65 -4.25 108.13
N ILE A 530 15.15 -3.10 107.66
CA ILE A 530 13.85 -3.00 106.98
C ILE A 530 13.95 -3.57 105.56
N LEU A 531 15.09 -3.36 104.90
CA LEU A 531 15.38 -3.94 103.58
C LEU A 531 15.51 -5.46 103.64
N ALA A 532 16.19 -6.01 104.64
CA ALA A 532 16.30 -7.45 104.87
C ALA A 532 14.92 -8.05 105.18
N ARG A 533 14.14 -7.42 106.07
CA ARG A 533 12.77 -7.84 106.39
C ARG A 533 11.85 -7.80 105.17
N ASN A 534 11.85 -6.73 104.39
CA ASN A 534 11.04 -6.63 103.18
C ASN A 534 11.48 -7.64 102.11
N ARG A 535 12.77 -7.99 102.05
CA ARG A 535 13.29 -9.02 101.15
C ARG A 535 12.82 -10.40 101.58
N GLU A 536 12.88 -10.69 102.88
CA GLU A 536 12.37 -11.95 103.46
C GLU A 536 10.85 -12.06 103.32
N GLU A 537 10.11 -10.98 103.56
CA GLU A 537 8.65 -10.92 103.42
C GLU A 537 8.23 -11.05 101.95
N TYR A 538 8.95 -10.41 101.01
CA TYR A 538 8.75 -10.62 99.58
C TYR A 538 9.11 -12.04 99.14
N HIS A 539 10.19 -12.63 99.69
CA HIS A 539 10.63 -13.98 99.36
C HIS A 539 9.65 -15.02 99.91
N ALA A 540 9.17 -14.85 101.14
CA ALA A 540 8.13 -15.68 101.75
C ALA A 540 6.81 -15.57 100.98
N ASP A 541 6.37 -14.35 100.61
CA ASP A 541 5.19 -14.15 99.77
C ASP A 541 5.34 -14.78 98.37
N PHE A 542 6.53 -14.71 97.79
CA PHE A 542 6.82 -15.31 96.49
C PHE A 542 6.79 -16.83 96.55
N LEU A 543 7.39 -17.42 97.58
CA LEU A 543 7.34 -18.87 97.82
C LEU A 543 5.91 -19.34 98.14
N ALA A 544 5.14 -18.59 98.93
CA ALA A 544 3.73 -18.89 99.19
C ALA A 544 2.88 -18.84 97.91
N SER A 545 3.22 -17.95 96.95
CA SER A 545 2.56 -17.92 95.63
C SER A 545 2.96 -19.08 94.71
N LEU A 546 4.09 -19.74 95.01
CA LEU A 546 4.59 -20.93 94.31
C LEU A 546 4.01 -22.23 94.92
N GLU A 547 3.89 -22.30 96.25
CA GLU A 547 3.26 -23.43 96.98
C GLU A 547 1.77 -23.61 96.62
N LEU A 548 1.07 -22.52 96.28
CA LEU A 548 -0.30 -22.55 95.74
C LEU A 548 -0.43 -23.28 94.39
N PHE A 549 0.68 -23.42 93.65
CA PHE A 549 0.74 -24.20 92.40
C PHE A 549 1.20 -25.65 92.63
N GLU A 550 1.96 -25.95 93.68
CA GLU A 550 2.40 -27.32 94.00
C GLU A 550 1.29 -28.18 94.61
N GLN A 551 0.33 -27.60 95.35
CA GLN A 551 -0.80 -28.33 95.95
C GLN A 551 -1.82 -28.87 94.94
N ILE A 552 -1.71 -28.55 93.65
CA ILE A 552 -2.61 -29.03 92.59
C ILE A 552 -2.07 -30.31 91.90
N ASP A 553 -0.79 -30.65 92.10
CA ASP A 553 -0.12 -31.75 91.40
C ASP A 553 0.26 -32.96 92.30
N GLU A 554 -0.35 -33.11 93.49
CA GLU A 554 -0.05 -34.27 94.37
C GLU A 554 -0.64 -35.62 93.89
N ASP A 555 -1.47 -35.65 92.84
CA ASP A 555 -2.05 -36.90 92.30
C ASP A 555 -1.34 -37.47 91.05
N GLU A 556 -0.23 -36.88 90.57
CA GLU A 556 0.58 -37.48 89.48
C GLU A 556 2.08 -37.58 89.84
N GLN A 557 2.37 -38.35 90.88
CA GLN A 557 3.72 -38.89 91.08
C GLN A 557 4.01 -40.00 90.06
N GLN A 558 4.67 -39.66 88.96
CA GLN A 558 5.54 -40.62 88.25
C GLN A 558 7.02 -40.23 88.40
N VAL A 559 7.64 -41.03 89.25
CA VAL A 559 9.07 -41.25 89.49
C VAL A 559 9.95 -40.97 88.27
N VAL A 560 10.91 -40.05 88.41
CA VAL A 560 12.17 -40.11 87.64
C VAL A 560 13.36 -39.92 88.58
N SER A 561 14.24 -40.91 88.50
CA SER A 561 15.50 -41.09 89.21
C SER A 561 16.50 -39.94 88.98
N PRO A 562 17.35 -39.62 89.97
CA PRO A 562 18.37 -38.59 89.85
C PRO A 562 19.59 -39.12 89.07
N GLY A 563 19.95 -38.45 87.97
CA GLY A 563 21.19 -38.70 87.25
C GLY A 563 21.03 -38.48 85.74
N ASP A 564 21.14 -37.24 85.30
CA ASP A 564 22.12 -36.83 84.29
C ASP A 564 21.85 -35.41 83.77
N ASP A 565 22.95 -34.75 83.44
CA ASP A 565 23.10 -33.43 82.87
C ASP A 565 22.25 -33.17 81.60
N LEU A 566 22.18 -31.87 81.26
CA LEU A 566 21.88 -31.26 79.95
C LEU A 566 20.50 -30.61 79.75
N LEU A 567 20.55 -29.27 79.75
CA LEU A 567 20.06 -28.41 78.66
C LEU A 567 18.91 -29.01 77.83
N THR A 568 17.70 -29.00 78.38
CA THR A 568 16.50 -29.04 77.57
C THR A 568 15.41 -28.21 78.23
N GLU A 569 15.11 -27.08 77.61
CA GLU A 569 13.75 -26.55 77.62
C GLU A 569 12.80 -27.72 77.35
N ASN A 570 11.84 -27.98 78.25
CA ASN A 570 10.51 -28.54 78.02
C ASN A 570 9.99 -29.28 79.28
N LYS A 571 9.45 -28.53 80.24
CA LYS A 571 8.21 -28.97 80.92
C LYS A 571 7.05 -28.30 80.18
N THR A 572 6.70 -28.84 79.01
CA THR A 572 5.49 -28.43 78.29
C THR A 572 4.33 -29.30 78.76
N MET A 573 3.35 -28.62 79.35
CA MET A 573 1.92 -28.99 79.39
C MET A 573 1.57 -30.02 78.32
N ALA A 574 1.11 -31.20 78.74
CA ALA A 574 0.84 -32.37 77.90
C ALA A 574 -0.22 -32.17 76.78
N ASN A 575 -0.77 -30.96 76.61
CA ASN A 575 -1.83 -30.66 75.64
C ASN A 575 -1.48 -29.60 74.57
N VAL A 576 -0.24 -29.11 74.50
CA VAL A 576 0.16 -28.17 73.42
C VAL A 576 1.21 -28.82 72.52
N PRO A 577 0.89 -29.15 71.26
CA PRO A 577 1.83 -29.79 70.35
C PRO A 577 3.04 -28.88 70.06
N ASN A 578 4.25 -29.41 70.19
CA ASN A 578 5.46 -28.67 69.86
C ASN A 578 5.50 -28.37 68.34
N ARG A 579 6.19 -27.30 67.91
CA ARG A 579 6.30 -26.84 66.51
C ARG A 579 6.68 -27.96 65.52
N LYS A 580 7.51 -28.91 65.94
CA LYS A 580 7.83 -30.11 65.13
C LYS A 580 6.61 -31.02 64.93
N GLN A 581 5.80 -31.23 65.96
CA GLN A 581 4.55 -32.01 65.90
C GLN A 581 3.47 -31.28 65.10
N ILE A 582 3.34 -29.96 65.23
CA ILE A 582 2.43 -29.14 64.39
C ILE A 582 2.82 -29.25 62.91
N LYS A 583 4.12 -29.19 62.59
CA LYS A 583 4.59 -29.39 61.21
C LYS A 583 4.32 -30.79 60.69
N ALA A 584 4.53 -31.82 61.51
CA ALA A 584 4.26 -33.21 61.14
C ALA A 584 2.75 -33.49 60.97
N GLN A 585 1.89 -32.90 61.80
CA GLN A 585 0.44 -32.99 61.66
C GLN A 585 -0.06 -32.22 60.43
N SER A 586 0.52 -31.04 60.16
CA SER A 586 0.21 -30.23 58.98
C SER A 586 0.66 -30.91 57.68
N SER A 587 1.82 -31.59 57.68
CA SER A 587 2.25 -32.37 56.51
C SER A 587 1.37 -33.60 56.30
N LYS A 588 1.00 -34.32 57.37
CA LYS A 588 0.01 -35.42 57.30
C LYS A 588 -1.33 -34.97 56.75
N PHE A 589 -1.83 -33.81 57.18
CA PHE A 589 -3.09 -33.26 56.70
C PHE A 589 -3.04 -32.90 55.21
N LEU A 590 -1.91 -32.38 54.74
CA LEU A 590 -1.69 -32.11 53.31
C LEU A 590 -1.56 -33.40 52.48
N GLU A 591 -0.94 -34.45 53.01
CA GLU A 591 -0.88 -35.76 52.37
C GLU A 591 -2.25 -36.47 52.33
N GLU A 592 -3.07 -36.31 53.36
CA GLU A 592 -4.45 -36.85 53.39
C GLU A 592 -5.40 -36.06 52.46
N LEU A 593 -5.18 -34.76 52.28
CA LEU A 593 -5.87 -33.96 51.26
C LEU A 593 -5.43 -34.37 49.85
N ALA A 594 -4.13 -34.56 49.62
CA ALA A 594 -3.61 -35.00 48.33
C ALA A 594 -4.13 -36.40 47.93
N LYS A 595 -4.34 -37.30 48.90
CA LYS A 595 -4.96 -38.63 48.68
C LYS A 595 -6.48 -38.62 48.49
N ARG A 596 -7.16 -37.50 48.75
CA ARG A 596 -8.59 -37.31 48.47
C ARG A 596 -8.86 -36.70 47.09
N ASP A 597 -7.84 -36.08 46.50
CA ASP A 597 -7.89 -35.47 45.16
C ASP A 597 -7.33 -36.40 44.05
N GLU A 598 -6.86 -37.61 44.40
CA GLU A 598 -6.68 -38.78 43.52
C GLU A 598 -7.89 -39.73 43.64
#